data_AF-A0A958KUC2-F1
#
_entry.id   AF-A0A958KUC2-F1
#
_cell.length_a   1.000
_cell.length_b   1.000
_cell.length_c   1.000
_cell.angle_alpha   90.00
_cell.angle_beta   90.00
_cell.angle_gamma   90.00
#
_symmetry.space_group_name_H-M   'P 1'
#
loop_
_entity.id
_entity.type
_entity.pdbx_description
1 polymer ?
#
loop_
_entity_poly.entity_id
_entity_poly.type
_entity_poly.pdbx_seq_one_letter_code
_entity_poly.pdbx_strand_id
1 'polypeptide(L)'
;MWILYNRKSSKPARLNLRAGKKTLPDIVKKTKNTGREKNLDCLFMYNGHEFNAYEVLGIPGGASIQMAEEAFQTLKNAKGQEHDFYLAALNAIKQS
;
A
#
# COMPACT_ATOMS: atom_id res chain seq x y z
N MET A 1 -14.46 -8.56 -54.74
CA MET A 1 -14.33 -7.76 -53.50
C MET A 1 -12.83 -7.48 -53.29
N TRP A 2 -12.35 -6.28 -53.67
CA TRP A 2 -10.94 -5.86 -53.57
C TRP A 2 -10.91 -4.50 -52.85
N ILE A 3 -10.81 -4.48 -51.51
CA ILE A 3 -10.88 -3.25 -50.68
C ILE A 3 -9.60 -3.07 -49.85
N LEU A 4 -8.41 -3.37 -50.40
CA LEU A 4 -7.14 -3.24 -49.64
C LEU A 4 -6.05 -2.39 -50.28
N TYR A 5 -6.26 -1.82 -51.48
CA TYR A 5 -5.25 -1.02 -52.15
C TYR A 5 -5.47 0.49 -52.04
N ASN A 6 -5.37 1.07 -50.83
CA ASN A 6 -5.10 2.51 -50.72
C ASN A 6 -4.51 3.00 -49.39
N ARG A 7 -3.48 2.32 -48.84
CA ARG A 7 -2.67 2.93 -47.78
C ARG A 7 -1.61 3.82 -48.43
N LYS A 8 -1.87 5.13 -48.50
CA LYS A 8 -0.85 6.13 -48.87
C LYS A 8 0.37 5.94 -47.96
N SER A 9 1.52 5.67 -48.55
CA SER A 9 2.80 5.53 -47.84
C SER A 9 3.13 6.88 -47.19
N SER A 10 2.87 6.97 -45.87
CA SER A 10 3.29 8.12 -45.09
C SER A 10 4.80 8.02 -44.87
N LYS A 11 5.55 9.05 -45.25
CA LYS A 11 7.00 9.10 -45.03
C LYS A 11 7.29 8.92 -43.53
N PRO A 12 8.37 8.20 -43.17
CA PRO A 12 8.72 8.01 -41.76
C PRO A 12 8.93 9.38 -41.10
N ALA A 13 8.30 9.56 -39.94
CA ALA A 13 8.46 10.78 -39.16
C ALA A 13 9.93 10.94 -38.79
N ARG A 14 10.56 12.04 -39.23
CA ARG A 14 11.97 12.33 -38.88
C ARG A 14 12.01 12.78 -37.42
N LEU A 15 12.71 12.02 -36.59
CA LEU A 15 12.95 12.36 -35.20
C LEU A 15 13.84 13.60 -35.13
N ASN A 16 13.25 14.76 -34.86
CA ASN A 16 13.98 15.99 -34.60
C ASN A 16 14.47 16.01 -33.14
N LEU A 17 15.69 15.52 -32.91
CA LEU A 17 16.36 15.51 -31.59
C LEU A 17 16.63 16.92 -31.01
N ARG A 18 16.41 17.97 -31.80
CA ARG A 18 16.59 19.38 -31.42
C ARG A 18 15.30 20.11 -31.08
N ALA A 19 14.14 19.45 -31.13
CA ALA A 19 12.91 20.07 -30.67
C ALA A 19 13.02 20.31 -29.16
N GLY A 20 13.28 21.56 -28.78
CA GLY A 20 13.49 21.99 -27.40
C GLY A 20 12.40 21.45 -26.48
N LYS A 21 12.83 20.92 -25.33
CA LYS A 21 11.95 20.41 -24.29
C LYS A 21 10.96 21.53 -23.92
N LYS A 22 9.72 21.45 -24.38
CA LYS A 22 8.64 22.20 -23.74
C LYS A 22 8.60 21.68 -22.30
N THR A 23 9.01 22.51 -21.35
CA THR A 23 8.86 22.22 -19.93
C THR A 23 7.38 22.08 -19.67
N LEU A 24 6.91 20.84 -19.65
CA LEU A 24 5.59 20.49 -19.13
C LEU A 24 5.55 21.04 -17.69
N PRO A 25 4.44 21.65 -17.25
CA PRO A 25 4.34 22.13 -15.88
C PRO A 25 4.65 20.97 -14.95
N ASP A 26 5.45 21.23 -13.91
CA ASP A 26 5.78 20.27 -12.87
C ASP A 26 4.49 19.82 -12.18
N ILE A 27 3.84 18.81 -12.77
CA ILE A 27 2.95 17.93 -12.05
C ILE A 27 3.87 17.31 -11.03
N VAL A 28 3.84 17.85 -9.81
CA VAL A 28 4.45 17.29 -8.61
C VAL A 28 4.11 15.81 -8.63
N LYS A 29 5.02 15.00 -9.18
CA LYS A 29 4.94 13.55 -9.11
C LYS A 29 5.24 13.26 -7.67
N LYS A 30 4.18 13.18 -6.87
CA LYS A 30 4.15 12.43 -5.61
C LYS A 30 4.85 11.12 -5.94
N THR A 31 6.10 11.00 -5.51
CA THR A 31 6.95 9.85 -5.81
C THR A 31 6.21 8.64 -5.28
N LYS A 32 5.59 7.88 -6.21
CA LYS A 32 5.07 6.56 -5.93
C LYS A 32 6.25 5.80 -5.36
N ASN A 33 6.10 5.43 -4.08
CA ASN A 33 6.99 4.58 -3.32
C ASN A 33 7.50 3.50 -4.28
N THR A 34 8.81 3.47 -4.52
CA THR A 34 9.45 2.53 -5.43
C THR A 34 9.37 1.13 -4.83
N GLY A 35 8.22 0.49 -5.02
CA GLY A 35 8.03 -0.93 -5.30
C GLY A 35 8.88 -1.96 -4.56
N ARG A 36 9.23 -1.75 -3.29
CA ARG A 36 9.32 -2.89 -2.38
C ARG A 36 7.90 -3.14 -1.92
N GLU A 37 7.37 -4.30 -2.27
CA GLU A 37 6.14 -4.83 -1.69
C GLU A 37 6.27 -4.65 -0.17
N LYS A 38 5.47 -3.74 0.39
CA LYS A 38 5.41 -3.60 1.83
C LYS A 38 4.55 -4.76 2.29
N ASN A 39 5.13 -5.73 3.00
CA ASN A 39 4.33 -6.66 3.78
C ASN A 39 3.50 -5.80 4.74
N LEU A 40 2.19 -5.78 4.50
CA LEU A 40 1.22 -5.05 5.31
C LEU A 40 0.86 -5.83 6.57
N ASP A 41 1.33 -7.07 6.68
CA ASP A 41 1.12 -7.93 7.83
C ASP A 41 2.17 -7.65 8.92
N CYS A 42 1.68 -7.50 10.14
CA CYS A 42 2.49 -7.29 11.33
C CYS A 42 2.33 -8.54 12.21
N LEU A 43 3.38 -9.36 12.28
CA LEU A 43 3.40 -10.58 13.09
C LEU A 43 4.07 -10.30 14.44
N PHE A 44 3.53 -10.87 15.52
CA PHE A 44 4.09 -10.78 16.86
C PHE A 44 4.04 -12.13 17.57
N MET A 45 4.94 -12.32 18.53
CA MET A 45 4.96 -13.51 19.36
C MET A 45 4.28 -13.26 20.71
N TYR A 46 3.39 -14.16 21.10
CA TYR A 46 2.78 -14.16 22.43
C TYR A 46 2.71 -15.59 22.96
N ASN A 47 3.23 -15.81 24.18
CA ASN A 47 3.32 -17.14 24.80
C ASN A 47 3.97 -18.23 23.92
N GLY A 48 4.94 -17.84 23.08
CA GLY A 48 5.65 -18.76 22.18
C GLY A 48 4.93 -19.08 20.87
N HIS A 49 3.75 -18.49 20.63
CA HIS A 49 3.00 -18.61 19.38
C HIS A 49 3.08 -17.32 18.56
N GLU A 50 3.10 -17.45 17.24
CA GLU A 50 3.09 -16.33 16.30
C GLU A 50 1.65 -15.97 15.91
N PHE A 51 1.33 -14.68 15.91
CA PHE A 51 0.00 -14.16 15.59
C PHE A 51 0.09 -12.92 14.69
N ASN A 52 -0.92 -12.70 13.85
CA ASN A 52 -1.08 -11.48 13.06
C ASN A 52 -1.81 -10.41 13.89
N ALA A 53 -1.16 -9.27 14.12
CA ALA A 53 -1.68 -8.18 14.94
C ALA A 53 -2.96 -7.56 14.37
N TYR A 54 -3.07 -7.44 13.05
CA TYR A 54 -4.27 -6.89 12.40
C TYR A 54 -5.47 -7.82 12.56
N GLU A 55 -5.26 -9.14 12.46
CA GLU A 55 -6.31 -10.15 12.68
C GLU A 55 -6.76 -10.19 14.14
N VAL A 56 -5.81 -10.09 15.07
CA VAL A 56 -6.09 -10.07 16.52
C VAL A 56 -6.96 -8.87 16.89
N LEU A 57 -6.75 -7.71 16.26
CA LEU A 57 -7.56 -6.52 16.45
C LEU A 57 -8.82 -6.48 15.55
N GLY A 58 -9.00 -7.46 14.66
CA GLY A 58 -10.16 -7.54 13.74
C GLY A 58 -10.19 -6.45 12.67
N ILE A 59 -9.04 -5.92 12.28
CA ILE A 59 -8.90 -4.82 11.32
C ILE A 59 -8.17 -5.30 10.05
N PRO A 60 -8.36 -4.62 8.89
CA PRO A 60 -7.66 -5.00 7.67
C PRO A 60 -6.15 -4.77 7.79
N GLY A 61 -5.36 -5.64 7.15
CA GLY A 61 -3.90 -5.49 7.06
C GLY A 61 -3.51 -4.15 6.44
N GLY A 62 -2.55 -3.46 7.06
CA GLY A 62 -2.15 -2.12 6.64
C GLY A 62 -3.11 -0.98 7.03
N ALA A 63 -4.06 -1.24 7.95
CA ALA A 63 -4.86 -0.19 8.57
C ALA A 63 -3.99 0.85 9.30
N SER A 64 -4.53 2.06 9.45
CA SER A 64 -3.83 3.13 10.16
C SER A 64 -3.69 2.82 11.65
N ILE A 65 -2.66 3.38 12.29
CA ILE A 65 -2.44 3.25 13.73
C ILE A 65 -3.66 3.75 14.53
N GLN A 66 -4.31 4.81 14.05
CA GLN A 66 -5.54 5.34 14.66
C GLN A 66 -6.66 4.30 14.69
N MET A 67 -6.86 3.57 13.58
CA MET A 67 -7.86 2.51 13.50
C MET A 67 -7.53 1.34 14.46
N ALA A 68 -6.25 1.02 14.62
CA ALA A 68 -5.80 0.02 15.59
C ALA A 68 -6.05 0.45 17.04
N GLU A 69 -5.85 1.73 17.36
CA GLU A 69 -6.17 2.29 18.69
C GLU A 69 -7.67 2.28 18.97
N GLU A 70 -8.50 2.65 17.99
CA GLU A 70 -9.96 2.58 18.10
C GLU A 70 -10.44 1.15 18.33
N ALA A 71 -9.93 0.19 17.55
CA ALA A 71 -10.23 -1.24 17.71
C ALA A 71 -9.77 -1.77 19.08
N PHE A 72 -8.61 -1.33 19.58
CA PHE A 72 -8.18 -1.69 20.93
C PHE A 72 -9.14 -1.15 22.00
N GLN A 73 -9.64 0.09 21.86
CA GLN A 73 -10.59 0.65 22.84
C GLN A 73 -11.94 -0.06 22.84
N THR A 74 -12.43 -0.56 21.69
CA THR A 74 -13.66 -1.35 21.66
C THR A 74 -13.48 -2.71 22.33
N LEU A 75 -12.31 -3.33 22.14
CA LEU A 75 -11.94 -4.62 22.73
C LEU A 75 -11.55 -4.53 24.21
N LYS A 76 -11.14 -3.35 24.70
CA LYS A 76 -10.77 -3.11 26.11
C LYS A 76 -11.87 -3.44 27.12
N ASN A 77 -13.12 -3.49 26.66
CA ASN A 77 -14.25 -3.91 27.50
C ASN A 77 -14.30 -5.42 27.79
N ALA A 78 -13.50 -6.22 27.08
CA ALA A 78 -13.30 -7.64 27.37
C ALA A 78 -12.47 -7.79 28.66
N LYS A 79 -13.12 -8.16 29.77
CA LYS A 79 -12.45 -8.36 31.06
C LYS A 79 -11.67 -9.67 31.05
N GLY A 80 -10.33 -9.65 31.14
CA GLY A 80 -9.51 -10.85 31.35
C GLY A 80 -8.05 -10.76 30.90
N GLN A 81 -7.39 -11.94 30.86
CA GLN A 81 -6.01 -12.16 30.35
C GLN A 81 -5.82 -11.74 28.88
N GLU A 82 -6.91 -11.56 28.14
CA GLU A 82 -6.90 -11.18 26.73
C GLU A 82 -6.49 -9.71 26.53
N HIS A 83 -6.62 -8.87 27.57
CA HIS A 83 -6.21 -7.46 27.48
C HIS A 83 -4.71 -7.31 27.16
N ASP A 84 -3.86 -8.13 27.80
CA ASP A 84 -2.41 -8.09 27.56
C ASP A 84 -2.06 -8.59 26.16
N PHE A 85 -2.85 -9.53 25.64
CA PHE A 85 -2.73 -10.01 24.27
C PHE A 85 -3.08 -8.93 23.24
N TYR A 86 -4.21 -8.23 23.42
CA TYR A 86 -4.59 -7.11 22.55
C TYR A 86 -3.62 -5.94 22.65
N LEU A 87 -3.06 -5.69 23.84
CA LEU A 87 -2.05 -4.66 24.05
C LEU A 87 -0.75 -5.02 23.33
N ALA A 88 -0.33 -6.28 23.36
CA ALA A 88 0.84 -6.76 22.60
C ALA A 88 0.65 -6.58 21.08
N ALA A 89 -0.54 -6.89 20.56
CA ALA A 89 -0.88 -6.66 19.15
C ALA A 89 -0.80 -5.17 18.76
N LEU A 90 -1.38 -4.28 19.59
CA LEU A 90 -1.32 -2.84 19.34
C LEU A 90 0.12 -2.31 19.36
N ASN A 91 0.94 -2.80 20.29
CA ASN A 91 2.35 -2.40 20.38
C ASN A 91 3.16 -2.86 19.18
N ALA A 92 2.88 -4.04 18.62
CA ALA A 92 3.53 -4.53 17.42
C ALA A 92 3.26 -3.61 16.21
N ILE A 93 1.99 -3.20 16.02
CA ILE A 93 1.59 -2.27 14.94
C ILE A 93 2.24 -0.89 15.11
N LYS A 94 2.48 -0.43 16.34
CA LYS A 94 3.16 0.85 16.60
C LYS A 94 4.66 0.81 16.30
N GLN A 95 5.27 -0.38 16.29
CA GLN A 95 6.70 -0.57 16.06
C GLN A 95 7.04 -0.90 14.59
N SER A 96 6.03 -1.26 13.77
CA SER A 96 6.18 -1.54 12.34
C SER A 96 6.30 -0.27 11.50
#